data_AF-A0A934WZI1-F1
#
_entry.id   AF-A0A934WZI1-F1
#
_cell.length_a   1.000
_cell.length_b   1.000
_cell.length_c   1.000
_cell.angle_alpha   90.00
_cell.angle_beta   90.00
_cell.angle_gamma   90.00
#
_symmetry.space_group_name_H-M   'P 1'
#
loop_
_entity.id
_entity.type
_entity.pdbx_description
1 polymer ?
#
loop_
_entity_poly.entity_id
_entity_poly.type
_entity_poly.pdbx_seq_one_letter_code
_entity_poly.pdbx_strand_id
1 'polypeptide(L)'
;MDAKSLRVLWITLLSFAIYFVLDDLYFHSLRKWINEYINQIGVSHIITYSVFGIPLLLGSLLIHHFRNLLSSLGLNGSLAKGFLFPLLCTLPMLIGYAIVFEFNPEINLSLILISAVSAAFFEELYFRGFLFGQLYRFTQLGFLPSILLGAIVFALIHLYQSQDPLTLLGIFLTTFLGAILFAWLYAEWNFNIWIPIFLHLFMNLFWMMFSAGENALGGVYSNVFRILTIVLAIVLTILYKRKKGMKLEVTKSTLWMKKREILIERSAG
;
A
#
# COMPACT_ATOMS: atom_id res chain seq x y z
N MET A 1 -3.48 -26.81 -1.71
CA MET A 1 -4.52 -25.79 -1.41
C MET A 1 -5.88 -26.41 -1.59
N ASP A 2 -6.87 -26.06 -0.79
CA ASP A 2 -8.26 -26.48 -1.02
C ASP A 2 -8.93 -25.73 -2.18
N ALA A 3 -10.07 -26.25 -2.66
CA ALA A 3 -10.79 -25.68 -3.80
C ALA A 3 -11.23 -24.22 -3.56
N LYS A 4 -11.59 -23.87 -2.31
CA LYS A 4 -11.95 -22.49 -1.94
C LYS A 4 -10.74 -21.57 -2.08
N SER A 5 -9.59 -21.94 -1.52
CA SER A 5 -8.35 -21.19 -1.61
C SER A 5 -7.88 -21.02 -3.07
N LEU A 6 -8.01 -22.08 -3.89
CA LEU A 6 -7.68 -22.02 -5.32
C LEU A 6 -8.59 -21.05 -6.06
N ARG A 7 -9.90 -21.05 -5.79
CA ARG A 7 -10.84 -20.09 -6.37
C ARG A 7 -10.45 -18.66 -6.02
N VAL A 8 -10.17 -18.36 -4.76
CA VAL A 8 -9.74 -17.01 -4.34
C VAL A 8 -8.44 -16.62 -5.05
N LEU A 9 -7.43 -17.49 -5.05
CA LEU A 9 -6.16 -17.24 -5.73
C LEU A 9 -6.37 -16.84 -7.19
N TRP A 10 -7.12 -17.63 -7.96
CA TRP A 10 -7.31 -17.37 -9.38
C TRP A 10 -8.12 -16.09 -9.64
N ILE A 11 -9.19 -15.85 -8.88
CA ILE A 11 -9.97 -14.62 -9.03
C ILE A 11 -9.11 -13.40 -8.72
N THR A 12 -8.35 -13.42 -7.62
CA THR A 12 -7.47 -12.30 -7.26
C THR A 12 -6.43 -12.04 -8.33
N LEU A 13 -5.73 -13.07 -8.81
CA LEU A 13 -4.69 -12.90 -9.83
C LEU A 13 -5.26 -12.43 -11.18
N LEU A 14 -6.39 -12.99 -11.61
CA LEU A 14 -7.03 -12.62 -12.87
C LEU A 14 -7.57 -11.18 -12.83
N SER A 15 -8.29 -10.82 -11.77
CA SER A 15 -8.78 -9.44 -11.60
C SER A 15 -7.65 -8.43 -11.54
N PHE A 16 -6.54 -8.76 -10.86
CA PHE A 16 -5.37 -7.90 -10.79
C PHE A 16 -4.68 -7.77 -12.16
N ALA A 17 -4.53 -8.87 -12.90
CA ALA A 17 -3.97 -8.84 -14.25
C ALA A 17 -4.83 -8.01 -15.22
N ILE A 18 -6.16 -8.15 -15.17
CA ILE A 18 -7.08 -7.35 -15.98
C ILE A 18 -6.94 -5.87 -15.64
N TYR A 19 -6.95 -5.51 -14.34
CA TYR A 19 -6.69 -4.14 -13.90
C TYR A 19 -5.37 -3.62 -14.47
N PHE A 20 -4.28 -4.36 -14.30
CA PHE A 20 -2.94 -3.93 -14.69
C PHE A 20 -2.82 -3.70 -16.21
N VAL A 21 -3.39 -4.59 -17.02
CA VAL A 21 -3.40 -4.44 -18.49
C VAL A 21 -4.26 -3.25 -18.92
N LEU A 22 -5.43 -3.07 -18.31
CA LEU A 22 -6.29 -1.92 -18.64
C LEU A 22 -5.62 -0.59 -18.26
N ASP A 23 -4.99 -0.54 -17.10
CA ASP A 23 -4.26 0.62 -16.60
C ASP A 23 -3.14 1.03 -17.57
N ASP A 24 -2.27 0.08 -17.94
CA ASP A 24 -1.16 0.29 -18.87
C ASP A 24 -1.63 0.81 -20.25
N LEU A 25 -2.72 0.26 -20.79
CA LEU A 25 -3.20 0.61 -22.13
C LEU A 25 -4.01 1.91 -22.17
N TYR A 26 -4.79 2.21 -21.14
CA TYR A 26 -5.88 3.20 -21.24
C TYR A 26 -5.88 4.28 -20.16
N PHE A 27 -5.06 4.17 -19.10
CA PHE A 27 -5.10 5.12 -17.98
C PHE A 27 -4.84 6.56 -18.42
N HIS A 28 -3.78 6.77 -19.21
CA HIS A 28 -3.41 8.11 -19.68
C HIS A 28 -4.50 8.73 -20.56
N SER A 29 -5.07 7.96 -21.48
CA SER A 29 -6.13 8.39 -22.38
C SER A 29 -7.40 8.79 -21.63
N LEU A 30 -7.84 7.96 -20.67
CA LEU A 30 -9.02 8.26 -19.87
C LEU A 30 -8.79 9.48 -18.96
N ARG A 31 -7.62 9.59 -18.32
CA ARG A 31 -7.30 10.75 -17.48
C ARG A 31 -7.32 12.05 -18.27
N LYS A 32 -6.73 12.03 -19.48
CA LYS A 32 -6.73 13.20 -20.37
C LYS A 32 -8.16 13.59 -20.75
N TRP A 33 -8.96 12.62 -21.19
CA TRP A 33 -10.36 12.85 -21.56
C TRP A 33 -11.17 13.43 -20.39
N ILE A 34 -11.06 12.88 -19.18
CA ILE A 34 -11.73 13.43 -17.99
C ILE A 34 -11.25 14.86 -17.68
N ASN A 35 -9.95 15.13 -17.84
CA ASN A 35 -9.39 16.45 -17.57
C ASN A 35 -9.85 17.52 -18.55
N GLU A 36 -10.20 17.17 -19.80
CA GLU A 36 -10.79 18.10 -20.77
C GLU A 36 -12.13 18.68 -20.28
N TYR A 37 -12.87 17.97 -19.41
CA TYR A 37 -14.14 18.45 -18.84
C TYR A 37 -13.98 19.06 -17.43
N ILE A 38 -13.12 18.49 -16.59
CA ILE A 38 -12.97 18.91 -15.19
C ILE A 38 -11.98 20.07 -15.03
N ASN A 39 -10.98 20.16 -15.94
CA ASN A 39 -9.88 21.11 -15.88
C ASN A 39 -9.11 21.11 -14.54
N GLN A 40 -8.99 19.93 -13.91
CA GLN A 40 -8.24 19.72 -12.67
C GLN A 40 -7.62 18.31 -12.70
N ILE A 41 -6.33 18.24 -13.06
CA ILE A 41 -5.66 16.97 -13.39
C ILE A 41 -5.57 15.99 -12.21
N GLY A 42 -5.52 16.49 -10.97
CA GLY A 42 -5.51 15.65 -9.78
C GLY A 42 -6.84 14.97 -9.50
N VAL A 43 -7.96 15.70 -9.66
CA VAL A 43 -9.32 15.14 -9.57
C VAL A 43 -9.54 14.15 -10.70
N SER A 44 -9.15 14.51 -11.93
CA SER A 44 -9.23 13.60 -13.07
C SER A 44 -8.47 12.30 -12.80
N HIS A 45 -7.26 12.38 -12.24
CA HIS A 45 -6.45 11.22 -11.90
C HIS A 45 -7.11 10.30 -10.86
N ILE A 46 -7.72 10.86 -9.81
CA ILE A 46 -8.46 10.08 -8.79
C ILE A 46 -9.67 9.37 -9.40
N ILE A 47 -10.42 10.06 -10.27
CA ILE A 47 -11.57 9.46 -10.96
C ILE A 47 -11.09 8.34 -11.90
N THR A 48 -10.01 8.57 -12.65
CA THR A 48 -9.41 7.55 -13.52
C THR A 48 -9.07 6.30 -12.73
N TYR A 49 -8.31 6.42 -11.63
CA TYR A 49 -8.02 5.27 -10.76
C TYR A 49 -9.30 4.58 -10.28
N SER A 50 -10.29 5.33 -9.81
CA SER A 50 -11.57 4.75 -9.36
C SER A 50 -12.23 3.89 -10.45
N VAL A 51 -12.16 4.29 -11.72
CA VAL A 51 -12.66 3.52 -12.86
C VAL A 51 -11.81 2.27 -13.11
N PHE A 52 -10.48 2.38 -13.13
CA PHE A 52 -9.60 1.21 -13.33
C PHE A 52 -9.60 0.25 -12.14
N GLY A 53 -10.05 0.66 -10.96
CA GLY A 53 -10.28 -0.23 -9.82
C GLY A 53 -11.49 -1.15 -9.96
N ILE A 54 -12.38 -0.96 -10.95
CA ILE A 54 -13.60 -1.75 -11.12
C ILE A 54 -13.33 -3.27 -11.23
N PRO A 55 -12.36 -3.78 -12.01
CA PRO A 55 -12.03 -5.20 -12.05
C PRO A 55 -11.66 -5.78 -10.68
N LEU A 56 -11.02 -5.00 -9.82
CA LEU A 56 -10.65 -5.41 -8.45
C LEU A 56 -11.88 -5.46 -7.53
N LEU A 57 -12.80 -4.50 -7.67
CA LEU A 57 -14.08 -4.49 -6.96
C LEU A 57 -14.94 -5.69 -7.38
N LEU A 58 -15.05 -5.96 -8.68
CA LEU A 58 -15.75 -7.12 -9.21
C LEU A 58 -15.10 -8.43 -8.74
N GLY A 59 -13.77 -8.53 -8.77
CA GLY A 59 -13.04 -9.67 -8.21
C GLY A 59 -13.36 -9.90 -6.74
N SER A 60 -13.42 -8.84 -5.95
CA SER A 60 -13.79 -8.91 -4.54
C SER A 60 -15.22 -9.40 -4.34
N LEU A 61 -16.17 -8.98 -5.19
CA LEU A 61 -17.56 -9.45 -5.17
C LEU A 61 -17.73 -10.90 -5.64
N LEU A 62 -16.83 -11.41 -6.48
CA LEU A 62 -16.81 -12.82 -6.88
C LEU A 62 -16.24 -13.72 -5.78
N ILE A 63 -15.41 -13.17 -4.88
CA ILE A 63 -14.84 -13.86 -3.72
C ILE A 63 -15.79 -13.77 -2.51
N HIS A 64 -16.40 -12.60 -2.28
CA HIS A 64 -17.14 -12.28 -1.06
C HIS A 64 -18.57 -11.81 -1.35
N HIS A 65 -19.45 -11.95 -0.36
CA HIS A 65 -20.75 -11.28 -0.41
C HIS A 65 -20.59 -9.77 -0.30
N PHE A 66 -21.47 -9.01 -0.97
CA PHE A 66 -21.47 -7.54 -0.97
C PHE A 66 -21.37 -6.91 0.42
N ARG A 67 -22.07 -7.50 1.42
CA ARG A 67 -22.05 -7.05 2.82
C ARG A 67 -20.65 -7.06 3.46
N ASN A 68 -19.77 -7.92 2.97
CA ASN A 68 -18.41 -8.10 3.49
C ASN A 68 -17.34 -7.45 2.59
N LEU A 69 -17.73 -6.70 1.55
CA LEU A 69 -16.79 -6.12 0.60
C LEU A 69 -15.80 -5.18 1.30
N LEU A 70 -16.32 -4.20 2.05
CA LEU A 70 -15.49 -3.22 2.74
C LEU A 70 -14.57 -3.85 3.80
N SER A 71 -15.06 -4.84 4.54
CA SER A 71 -14.26 -5.55 5.55
C SER A 71 -13.19 -6.44 4.92
N SER A 72 -13.46 -7.02 3.74
CA SER A 72 -12.48 -7.81 3.00
C SER A 72 -11.30 -6.98 2.50
N LEU A 73 -11.51 -5.69 2.25
CA LEU A 73 -10.48 -4.72 1.85
C LEU A 73 -9.87 -3.95 3.03
N GLY A 74 -10.37 -4.16 4.25
CA GLY A 74 -9.88 -3.51 5.47
C GLY A 74 -10.40 -2.08 5.70
N LEU A 75 -11.37 -1.63 4.90
CA LEU A 75 -11.93 -0.28 4.93
C LEU A 75 -12.80 -0.01 6.17
N ASN A 76 -13.31 -1.06 6.82
CA ASN A 76 -14.03 -0.96 8.10
C ASN A 76 -13.11 -0.78 9.32
N GLY A 77 -11.79 -0.73 9.10
CA GLY A 77 -10.82 -0.49 10.15
C GLY A 77 -10.98 0.89 10.80
N SER A 78 -10.43 1.06 12.01
CA SER A 78 -10.51 2.33 12.74
C SER A 78 -9.72 3.42 12.03
N LEU A 79 -10.42 4.42 11.50
CA LEU A 79 -9.84 5.63 10.91
C LEU A 79 -8.94 6.38 11.90
N ALA A 80 -9.36 6.52 13.17
CA ALA A 80 -8.57 7.21 14.18
C ALA A 80 -7.21 6.54 14.43
N LYS A 81 -7.18 5.20 14.56
CA LYS A 81 -5.90 4.47 14.65
C LYS A 81 -5.11 4.58 13.35
N GLY A 82 -5.82 4.45 12.22
CA GLY A 82 -5.29 4.61 10.88
C GLY A 82 -4.57 5.94 10.67
N PHE A 83 -5.05 7.02 11.28
CA PHE A 83 -4.45 8.35 11.15
C PHE A 83 -3.37 8.61 12.21
N LEU A 84 -3.69 8.40 13.49
CA LEU A 84 -2.81 8.79 14.60
C LEU A 84 -1.52 7.96 14.65
N PHE A 85 -1.60 6.66 14.41
CA PHE A 85 -0.40 5.81 14.47
C PHE A 85 0.61 6.19 13.38
N PRO A 86 0.24 6.28 12.08
CA PRO A 86 1.17 6.71 11.06
C PRO A 86 1.67 8.12 11.23
N LEU A 87 0.84 9.07 11.69
CA LEU A 87 1.27 10.43 11.97
C LEU A 87 2.42 10.46 12.99
N LEU A 88 2.28 9.70 14.08
CA LEU A 88 3.35 9.57 15.08
C LEU A 88 4.60 8.93 14.49
N CYS A 89 4.44 7.91 13.65
CA CYS A 89 5.56 7.22 13.02
C CYS A 89 6.34 8.13 12.04
N THR A 90 5.67 9.07 11.38
CA THR A 90 6.27 9.96 10.37
C THR A 90 6.76 11.29 10.92
N LEU A 91 6.62 11.55 12.23
CA LEU A 91 7.22 12.72 12.89
C LEU A 91 8.73 12.88 12.62
N PRO A 92 9.57 11.81 12.59
CA PRO A 92 10.97 11.95 12.24
C PRO A 92 11.19 12.55 10.85
N MET A 93 10.36 12.18 9.86
CA MET A 93 10.41 12.78 8.52
C MET A 93 9.92 14.22 8.55
N LEU A 94 8.78 14.51 9.18
CA LEU A 94 8.25 15.88 9.23
C LEU A 94 9.25 16.85 9.88
N ILE A 95 9.69 16.53 11.09
CA ILE A 95 10.58 17.39 11.89
C ILE A 95 11.97 17.42 11.27
N GLY A 96 12.50 16.25 10.90
CA GLY A 96 13.82 16.14 10.31
C GLY A 96 13.95 16.88 8.99
N TYR A 97 12.93 16.75 8.13
CA TYR A 97 12.94 17.42 6.83
C TYR A 97 12.78 18.93 6.99
N ALA A 98 11.91 19.40 7.90
CA ALA A 98 11.75 20.82 8.18
C ALA A 98 13.02 21.51 8.70
N ILE A 99 13.94 20.76 9.32
CA ILE A 99 15.22 21.28 9.83
C ILE A 99 16.31 21.25 8.75
N VAL A 100 16.33 20.21 7.92
CA VAL A 100 17.47 19.91 7.02
C VAL A 100 17.24 20.37 5.58
N PHE A 101 15.99 20.47 5.14
CA PHE A 101 15.64 20.80 3.77
C PHE A 101 14.78 22.07 3.68
N GLU A 102 14.81 22.70 2.50
CA GLU A 102 13.97 23.84 2.21
C GLU A 102 12.55 23.41 1.85
N PHE A 103 11.58 24.26 2.18
CA PHE A 103 10.21 24.04 1.76
C PHE A 103 10.09 24.19 0.25
N ASN A 104 9.38 23.27 -0.40
CA ASN A 104 9.19 23.25 -1.83
C ASN A 104 8.13 24.29 -2.27
N PRO A 105 8.52 25.38 -2.96
CA PRO A 105 7.56 26.39 -3.41
C PRO A 105 6.65 25.90 -4.55
N GLU A 106 7.03 24.82 -5.25
CA GLU A 106 6.29 24.28 -6.41
C GLU A 106 5.13 23.36 -6.00
N ILE A 107 4.95 23.12 -4.69
CA ILE A 107 3.86 22.27 -4.20
C ILE A 107 2.51 22.93 -4.51
N ASN A 108 1.65 22.18 -5.21
CA ASN A 108 0.32 22.63 -5.58
C ASN A 108 -0.70 21.51 -5.36
N LEU A 109 -1.99 21.87 -5.45
CA LEU A 109 -3.08 20.94 -5.18
C LEU A 109 -3.03 19.70 -6.09
N SER A 110 -2.72 19.86 -7.38
CA SER A 110 -2.66 18.74 -8.31
C SER A 110 -1.54 17.75 -7.94
N LEU A 111 -0.36 18.27 -7.57
CA LEU A 111 0.74 17.43 -7.10
C LEU A 111 0.38 16.66 -5.83
N ILE A 112 -0.26 17.31 -4.86
CA ILE A 112 -0.73 16.65 -3.62
C ILE A 112 -1.76 15.57 -3.93
N LEU A 113 -2.76 15.87 -4.76
CA LEU A 113 -3.81 14.93 -5.12
C LEU A 113 -3.26 13.70 -5.84
N ILE A 114 -2.29 13.87 -6.75
CA ILE A 114 -1.71 12.78 -7.54
C ILE A 114 -0.71 11.98 -6.69
N SER A 115 0.32 12.65 -6.18
CA SER A 115 1.53 12.00 -5.65
C SER A 115 1.46 11.71 -4.15
N ALA A 116 0.55 12.33 -3.40
CA ALA A 116 0.27 11.93 -2.01
C ALA A 116 -1.06 11.18 -1.90
N VAL A 117 -2.18 11.81 -2.20
CA VAL A 117 -3.51 11.27 -1.89
C VAL A 117 -3.84 10.06 -2.75
N SER A 118 -3.77 10.20 -4.07
CA SER A 118 -4.12 9.14 -5.02
C SER A 118 -3.15 7.97 -4.92
N ALA A 119 -1.84 8.24 -4.98
CA ALA A 119 -0.81 7.22 -4.80
C ALA A 119 -1.02 6.42 -3.50
N ALA A 120 -1.12 7.10 -2.36
CA ALA A 120 -1.30 6.43 -1.07
C ALA A 120 -2.60 5.64 -0.97
N PHE A 121 -3.71 6.17 -1.48
CA PHE A 121 -4.99 5.49 -1.37
C PHE A 121 -5.07 4.28 -2.30
N PHE A 122 -4.84 4.48 -3.60
CA PHE A 122 -5.07 3.44 -4.60
C PHE A 122 -3.98 2.37 -4.59
N GLU A 123 -2.71 2.73 -4.44
CA GLU A 123 -1.65 1.72 -4.40
C GLU A 123 -1.80 0.82 -3.18
N GLU A 124 -2.12 1.37 -2.00
CA GLU A 124 -2.35 0.56 -0.81
C GLU A 124 -3.66 -0.24 -0.93
N LEU A 125 -4.74 0.35 -1.43
CA LEU A 125 -5.99 -0.38 -1.61
C LEU A 125 -5.83 -1.54 -2.60
N TYR A 126 -5.11 -1.35 -3.71
CA TYR A 126 -4.98 -2.36 -4.77
C TYR A 126 -3.93 -3.41 -4.44
N PHE A 127 -2.75 -3.00 -3.96
CA PHE A 127 -1.68 -3.96 -3.64
C PHE A 127 -1.85 -4.59 -2.26
N ARG A 128 -2.24 -3.83 -1.23
CA ARG A 128 -2.34 -4.36 0.16
C ARG A 128 -3.75 -4.81 0.48
N GLY A 129 -4.75 -3.99 0.18
CA GLY A 129 -6.17 -4.31 0.43
C GLY A 129 -6.64 -5.49 -0.43
N PHE A 130 -6.43 -5.41 -1.74
CA PHE A 130 -6.86 -6.43 -2.70
C PHE A 130 -5.81 -7.52 -2.91
N LEU A 131 -4.70 -7.27 -3.63
CA LEU A 131 -3.79 -8.35 -4.05
C LEU A 131 -3.25 -9.16 -2.86
N PHE A 132 -2.52 -8.52 -1.94
CA PHE A 132 -1.99 -9.19 -0.76
C PHE A 132 -3.11 -9.62 0.20
N GLY A 133 -4.06 -8.74 0.50
CA GLY A 133 -5.10 -8.98 1.49
C GLY A 133 -5.97 -10.18 1.13
N GLN A 134 -6.37 -10.32 -0.14
CA GLN A 134 -7.19 -11.44 -0.58
C GLN A 134 -6.44 -12.76 -0.50
N LEU A 135 -5.17 -12.78 -0.94
CA LEU A 135 -4.31 -13.95 -0.89
C LEU A 135 -4.01 -14.37 0.55
N TYR A 136 -3.54 -13.43 1.37
CA TYR A 136 -3.09 -13.73 2.73
C TYR A 136 -4.24 -13.98 3.70
N ARG A 137 -5.42 -13.36 3.54
CA ARG A 137 -6.54 -13.56 4.48
C ARG A 137 -7.39 -14.78 4.14
N PHE A 138 -7.62 -15.02 2.86
CA PHE A 138 -8.66 -15.96 2.40
C PHE A 138 -8.13 -17.18 1.64
N THR A 139 -6.82 -17.39 1.63
CA THR A 139 -6.18 -18.63 1.15
C THR A 139 -5.27 -19.25 2.21
N GLN A 140 -4.79 -20.47 1.97
CA GLN A 140 -3.78 -21.11 2.80
C GLN A 140 -2.35 -20.55 2.61
N LEU A 141 -2.13 -19.59 1.70
CA LEU A 141 -0.82 -18.97 1.54
C LEU A 141 -0.42 -18.19 2.80
N GLY A 142 0.82 -18.34 3.22
CA GLY A 142 1.41 -17.51 4.26
C GLY A 142 1.80 -16.13 3.75
N PHE A 143 2.42 -15.35 4.63
CA PHE A 143 2.77 -13.95 4.39
C PHE A 143 3.67 -13.79 3.17
N LEU A 144 4.78 -14.56 3.09
CA LEU A 144 5.75 -14.45 2.00
C LEU A 144 5.14 -14.78 0.62
N PRO A 145 4.54 -15.96 0.38
CA PRO A 145 3.99 -16.25 -0.94
C PRO A 145 2.81 -15.34 -1.32
N SER A 146 2.16 -14.69 -0.35
CA SER A 146 1.08 -13.73 -0.61
C SER A 146 1.59 -12.34 -1.01
N ILE A 147 2.77 -11.92 -0.52
CA ILE A 147 3.31 -10.57 -0.80
C ILE A 147 4.34 -10.54 -1.94
N LEU A 148 5.07 -11.64 -2.17
CA LEU A 148 6.23 -11.62 -3.09
C LEU A 148 5.88 -11.18 -4.51
N LEU A 149 4.84 -11.74 -5.11
CA LEU A 149 4.42 -11.35 -6.47
C LEU A 149 4.08 -9.86 -6.53
N GLY A 150 3.25 -9.38 -5.59
CA GLY A 150 2.84 -7.98 -5.52
C GLY A 150 4.02 -7.03 -5.29
N ALA A 151 4.94 -7.39 -4.39
CA ALA A 151 6.12 -6.58 -4.08
C ALA A 151 7.10 -6.50 -5.27
N ILE A 152 7.29 -7.60 -6.01
CA ILE A 152 8.13 -7.61 -7.22
C ILE A 152 7.51 -6.72 -8.29
N VAL A 153 6.22 -6.92 -8.61
CA VAL A 153 5.52 -6.10 -9.61
C VAL A 153 5.55 -4.62 -9.21
N PHE A 154 5.27 -4.33 -7.94
CA PHE A 154 5.31 -2.97 -7.41
C PHE A 154 6.70 -2.33 -7.56
N ALA A 155 7.77 -3.05 -7.26
CA ALA A 155 9.13 -2.53 -7.43
C ALA A 155 9.51 -2.33 -8.90
N LEU A 156 9.09 -3.23 -9.80
CA LEU A 156 9.35 -3.14 -11.23
C LEU A 156 8.69 -1.91 -11.87
N ILE A 157 7.44 -1.60 -11.50
CA ILE A 157 6.75 -0.41 -12.03
C ILE A 157 7.34 0.91 -11.53
N HIS A 158 8.30 0.90 -10.60
CA HIS A 158 9.00 2.10 -10.13
C HIS A 158 10.35 2.32 -10.84
N LEU A 159 10.80 1.39 -11.67
CA LEU A 159 12.08 1.51 -12.37
C LEU A 159 12.10 2.63 -13.42
N TYR A 160 10.97 3.22 -13.80
CA TYR A 160 10.95 4.38 -14.70
C TYR A 160 11.65 5.63 -14.12
N GLN A 161 11.92 5.65 -12.81
CA GLN A 161 12.48 6.82 -12.10
C GLN A 161 13.98 7.05 -12.34
N SER A 162 14.68 6.17 -13.05
CA SER A 162 16.10 6.37 -13.41
C SER A 162 16.47 5.59 -14.67
N GLN A 163 17.65 5.86 -15.21
CA GLN A 163 18.32 5.06 -16.24
C GLN A 163 19.67 4.50 -15.76
N ASP A 164 20.13 4.92 -14.58
CA ASP A 164 21.39 4.45 -13.99
C ASP A 164 21.21 3.08 -13.28
N PRO A 165 21.96 2.02 -13.65
CA PRO A 165 21.75 0.68 -13.11
C PRO A 165 21.86 0.56 -11.58
N LEU A 166 22.77 1.29 -10.95
CA LEU A 166 22.95 1.26 -9.50
C LEU A 166 21.79 1.94 -8.78
N THR A 167 21.35 3.09 -9.31
CA THR A 167 20.17 3.81 -8.82
C THR A 167 18.91 2.96 -8.98
N LEU A 168 18.75 2.28 -10.12
CA LEU A 168 17.63 1.36 -10.37
C LEU A 168 17.59 0.21 -9.38
N LEU A 169 18.74 -0.41 -9.07
CA LEU A 169 18.83 -1.42 -8.03
C LEU A 169 18.41 -0.87 -6.65
N GLY A 170 18.84 0.36 -6.33
CA GLY A 170 18.43 1.06 -5.10
C GLY A 170 16.92 1.32 -5.03
N ILE A 171 16.32 1.80 -6.13
CA ILE A 171 14.87 2.01 -6.24
C ILE A 171 14.12 0.70 -6.08
N PHE A 172 14.56 -0.36 -6.76
CA PHE A 172 13.98 -1.69 -6.67
C PHE A 172 13.97 -2.19 -5.23
N LEU A 173 15.14 -2.20 -4.57
CA LEU A 173 15.27 -2.72 -3.21
C LEU A 173 14.44 -1.90 -2.21
N THR A 174 14.46 -0.58 -2.33
CA THR A 174 13.70 0.31 -1.44
C THR A 174 12.19 0.09 -1.57
N THR A 175 11.68 0.05 -2.80
CA THR A 175 10.24 -0.11 -3.07
C THR A 175 9.77 -1.53 -2.75
N PHE A 176 10.58 -2.55 -3.05
CA PHE A 176 10.32 -3.95 -2.70
C PHE A 176 10.22 -4.16 -1.19
N LEU A 177 11.20 -3.65 -0.42
CA LEU A 177 11.19 -3.75 1.05
C LEU A 177 10.06 -2.90 1.66
N GLY A 178 9.78 -1.74 1.07
CA GLY A 178 8.61 -0.92 1.43
C GLY A 178 7.30 -1.68 1.24
N ALA A 179 7.12 -2.37 0.12
CA ALA A 179 5.93 -3.19 -0.14
C ALA A 179 5.71 -4.25 0.94
N ILE A 180 6.79 -4.94 1.34
CA ILE A 180 6.78 -5.92 2.42
C ILE A 180 6.42 -5.28 3.78
N LEU A 181 7.04 -4.16 4.13
CA LEU A 181 6.76 -3.47 5.40
C LEU A 181 5.30 -3.00 5.50
N PHE A 182 4.75 -2.43 4.44
CA PHE A 182 3.37 -1.94 4.42
C PHE A 182 2.37 -3.10 4.51
N ALA A 183 2.64 -4.21 3.85
CA ALA A 183 1.83 -5.43 3.99
C ALA A 183 1.92 -6.01 5.42
N TRP A 184 3.10 -5.97 6.04
CA TRP A 184 3.29 -6.38 7.43
C TRP A 184 2.49 -5.50 8.39
N LEU A 185 2.58 -4.16 8.26
CA LEU A 185 1.79 -3.23 9.08
C LEU A 185 0.29 -3.42 8.89
N TYR A 186 -0.16 -3.60 7.64
CA TYR A 186 -1.55 -3.93 7.36
C TYR A 186 -2.00 -5.20 8.10
N ALA A 187 -1.22 -6.28 8.04
CA ALA A 187 -1.51 -7.53 8.74
C ALA A 187 -1.49 -7.36 10.28
N GLU A 188 -0.47 -6.71 10.83
CA GLU A 188 -0.28 -6.57 12.27
C GLU A 188 -1.35 -5.69 12.94
N TRP A 189 -1.89 -4.72 12.20
CA TRP A 189 -2.97 -3.84 12.65
C TRP A 189 -4.37 -4.38 12.31
N ASN A 190 -4.52 -5.71 12.32
CA ASN A 190 -5.79 -6.43 12.10
C ASN A 190 -6.42 -6.09 10.74
N PHE A 191 -5.61 -5.98 9.69
CA PHE A 191 -6.06 -5.63 8.34
C PHE A 191 -6.80 -4.30 8.28
N ASN A 192 -6.35 -3.31 9.06
CA ASN A 192 -6.80 -1.93 8.95
C ASN A 192 -6.06 -1.22 7.81
N ILE A 193 -6.71 -1.05 6.65
CA ILE A 193 -6.05 -0.48 5.46
C ILE A 193 -5.70 1.00 5.63
N TRP A 194 -6.34 1.69 6.57
CA TRP A 194 -6.03 3.09 6.87
C TRP A 194 -4.61 3.28 7.41
N ILE A 195 -4.04 2.26 8.06
CA ILE A 195 -2.65 2.30 8.58
C ILE A 195 -1.63 2.49 7.44
N PRO A 196 -1.55 1.60 6.44
CA PRO A 196 -0.65 1.80 5.31
C PRO A 196 -1.02 3.03 4.47
N ILE A 197 -2.32 3.33 4.25
CA ILE A 197 -2.73 4.51 3.47
C ILE A 197 -2.20 5.81 4.08
N PHE A 198 -2.45 6.06 5.36
CA PHE A 198 -1.98 7.31 5.98
C PHE A 198 -0.45 7.33 6.16
N LEU A 199 0.19 6.18 6.39
CA LEU A 199 1.65 6.12 6.41
C LEU A 199 2.25 6.54 5.07
N HIS A 200 1.75 5.96 3.97
CA HIS A 200 2.17 6.31 2.62
C HIS A 200 1.92 7.81 2.37
N LEU A 201 0.69 8.28 2.65
CA LEU A 201 0.29 9.66 2.44
C LEU A 201 1.23 10.64 3.15
N PHE A 202 1.50 10.44 4.44
CA PHE A 202 2.39 11.32 5.19
C PHE A 202 3.83 11.24 4.70
N MET A 203 4.34 10.06 4.39
CA MET A 203 5.69 9.91 3.83
C MET A 203 5.85 10.66 2.52
N ASN A 204 4.91 10.53 1.58
CA ASN A 204 4.96 11.24 0.29
C ASN A 204 4.72 12.74 0.47
N LEU A 205 3.75 13.12 1.31
CA LEU A 205 3.45 14.52 1.56
C LEU A 205 4.68 15.25 2.12
N PHE A 206 5.33 14.70 3.14
CA PHE A 206 6.52 15.31 3.73
C PHE A 206 7.70 15.29 2.76
N TRP A 207 7.85 14.23 1.96
CA TRP A 207 8.86 14.21 0.90
C TRP A 207 8.70 15.36 -0.09
N MET A 208 7.47 15.61 -0.54
CA MET A 208 7.15 16.67 -1.50
C MET A 208 7.23 18.06 -0.91
N MET A 209 6.77 18.24 0.34
CA MET A 209 6.82 19.53 1.04
C MET A 209 8.24 20.05 1.23
N PHE A 210 9.23 19.15 1.31
CA PHE A 210 10.61 19.51 1.61
C PHE A 210 11.61 19.09 0.52
N SER A 211 11.14 18.80 -0.70
CA SER A 211 11.97 18.39 -1.84
C SER A 211 13.06 17.37 -1.48
N ALA A 212 12.71 16.36 -0.68
CA ALA A 212 13.69 15.48 -0.03
C ALA A 212 14.43 14.52 -0.99
N GLY A 213 14.18 14.59 -2.30
CA GLY A 213 14.94 13.86 -3.32
C GLY A 213 14.18 13.74 -4.65
N GLU A 214 14.93 13.51 -5.73
CA GLU A 214 14.40 13.44 -7.10
C GLU A 214 13.68 12.12 -7.44
N ASN A 215 13.95 11.05 -6.70
CA ASN A 215 13.37 9.72 -6.91
C ASN A 215 13.19 8.97 -5.58
N ALA A 216 12.63 7.75 -5.63
CA ALA A 216 12.35 6.93 -4.45
C ALA A 216 13.60 6.49 -3.66
N LEU A 217 14.81 6.58 -4.23
CA LEU A 217 16.05 6.27 -3.50
C LEU A 217 16.40 7.40 -2.51
N GLY A 218 16.30 8.65 -2.96
CA GLY A 218 16.60 9.86 -2.17
C GLY A 218 18.06 10.07 -1.80
N GLY A 219 18.31 11.14 -1.05
CA GLY A 219 19.61 11.47 -0.49
C GLY A 219 19.88 10.82 0.87
N VAL A 220 21.08 11.04 1.42
CA VAL A 220 21.51 10.47 2.71
C VAL A 220 20.60 10.91 3.86
N TYR A 221 20.36 12.22 4.00
CA TYR A 221 19.52 12.76 5.08
C TYR A 221 18.07 12.26 4.99
N SER A 222 17.53 12.21 3.77
CA SER A 222 16.18 11.70 3.48
C SER A 222 16.05 10.26 3.95
N ASN A 223 17.07 9.45 3.67
CA ASN A 223 17.16 8.06 4.10
C ASN A 223 17.27 7.89 5.60
N VAL A 224 18.02 8.75 6.31
CA VAL A 224 18.13 8.69 7.78
C VAL A 224 16.75 8.85 8.42
N PHE A 225 16.00 9.90 8.09
CA PHE A 225 14.68 10.11 8.68
C PHE A 225 13.66 9.07 8.23
N ARG A 226 13.76 8.56 7.00
CA ARG A 226 12.95 7.43 6.52
C ARG A 226 13.21 6.16 7.32
N ILE A 227 14.48 5.82 7.58
CA ILE A 227 14.84 4.66 8.41
C ILE A 227 14.31 4.83 9.83
N LEU A 228 14.41 6.03 10.41
CA LEU A 228 13.84 6.32 11.73
C LEU A 228 12.32 6.11 11.75
N THR A 229 11.60 6.59 10.74
CA THR A 229 10.16 6.33 10.56
C THR A 229 9.85 4.83 10.50
N ILE A 230 10.62 4.06 9.72
CA ILE A 230 10.45 2.60 9.58
C ILE A 230 10.69 1.89 10.92
N VAL A 231 11.79 2.21 11.59
CA VAL A 231 12.13 1.62 12.90
C VAL A 231 11.04 1.95 13.92
N LEU A 232 10.56 3.20 13.94
CA LEU A 232 9.50 3.63 14.84
C LEU A 232 8.19 2.88 14.58
N ALA A 233 7.80 2.71 13.31
CA ALA A 233 6.61 1.95 12.93
C ALA A 233 6.68 0.48 13.38
N ILE A 234 7.84 -0.17 13.23
CA ILE A 234 8.06 -1.55 13.68
C ILE A 234 8.01 -1.65 15.21
N VAL A 235 8.80 -0.82 15.90
CA VAL A 235 8.94 -0.86 17.36
C VAL A 235 7.60 -0.53 18.04
N LEU A 236 6.93 0.54 17.62
CA LEU A 236 5.63 0.92 18.21
C LEU A 236 4.56 -0.14 17.96
N THR A 237 4.55 -0.78 16.79
CA THR A 237 3.64 -1.91 16.52
C THR A 237 3.88 -3.06 17.49
N ILE A 238 5.15 -3.48 17.66
CA ILE A 238 5.51 -4.57 18.58
C ILE A 238 5.16 -4.21 20.03
N LEU A 239 5.51 -3.00 20.48
CA LEU A 239 5.23 -2.53 21.84
C LEU A 239 3.72 -2.43 22.11
N TYR A 240 2.95 -1.90 21.16
CA TYR A 240 1.49 -1.82 21.26
C TYR A 240 0.88 -3.21 21.41
N LYS A 241 1.29 -4.18 20.58
CA LYS A 241 0.77 -5.55 20.65
C LYS A 241 1.16 -6.26 21.94
N ARG A 242 2.41 -6.12 22.39
CA ARG A 242 2.87 -6.63 23.69
C ARG A 242 2.07 -6.05 24.86
N LYS A 243 1.90 -4.72 24.89
CA LYS A 243 1.13 -4.03 25.96
C LYS A 243 -0.33 -4.46 26.02
N LYS A 244 -0.90 -4.90 24.88
CA LYS A 244 -2.28 -5.40 24.79
C LYS A 244 -2.39 -6.93 24.91
N GLY A 245 -1.29 -7.64 25.15
CA GLY A 245 -1.29 -9.11 25.21
C GLY A 245 -1.64 -9.78 23.88
N MET A 246 -1.50 -9.07 22.75
CA MET A 246 -1.83 -9.58 21.42
C MET A 246 -0.62 -10.25 20.78
N LYS A 247 -0.84 -11.40 20.14
CA LYS A 247 0.20 -12.08 19.33
C LYS A 247 0.41 -11.35 18.00
N LEU A 248 1.62 -11.41 17.47
CA LEU A 248 1.89 -10.96 16.10
C LEU A 248 1.08 -11.80 15.10
N GLU A 249 0.62 -11.17 14.03
CA GLU A 249 -0.13 -11.82 12.96
C GLU A 249 0.82 -12.62 12.05
N VAL A 250 1.98 -12.05 11.75
CA VAL A 250 3.04 -12.71 10.98
C VAL A 250 4.00 -13.39 11.94
N THR A 251 3.96 -14.72 11.95
CA THR A 251 4.78 -15.60 12.79
C THR A 251 5.34 -16.75 11.97
N LYS A 252 6.16 -17.62 12.56
CA LYS A 252 6.68 -18.81 11.87
C LYS A 252 5.57 -19.70 11.30
N SER A 253 4.41 -19.79 11.94
CA SER A 253 3.28 -20.62 11.48
C SER A 253 2.44 -19.97 10.39
N THR A 254 2.59 -18.66 10.16
CA THR A 254 1.86 -17.91 9.13
C THR A 254 2.77 -17.37 8.03
N LEU A 255 4.08 -17.64 8.09
CA LEU A 255 5.07 -17.11 7.15
C LEU A 255 4.98 -17.74 5.75
N TRP A 256 4.87 -19.07 5.69
CA TRP A 256 4.91 -19.82 4.43
C TRP A 256 3.56 -20.38 4.00
N MET A 257 2.94 -21.24 4.82
CA MET A 257 1.61 -21.80 4.57
C MET A 257 0.83 -21.83 5.89
N LYS A 258 -0.41 -21.37 5.87
CA LYS A 258 -1.31 -21.36 7.03
C LYS A 258 -2.07 -22.68 7.14
N LYS A 259 -2.23 -23.17 8.37
CA LYS A 259 -3.13 -24.29 8.68
C LYS A 259 -4.59 -23.89 8.46
N ARG A 260 -5.44 -24.88 8.16
CA ARG A 260 -6.88 -24.66 7.89
C ARG A 260 -7.63 -24.07 9.09
N GLU A 261 -7.27 -24.47 10.31
CA GLU A 261 -7.87 -23.99 11.55
C GLU A 261 -7.80 -22.45 11.68
N ILE A 262 -6.65 -21.87 11.29
CA ILE A 262 -6.41 -20.42 11.30
C ILE A 262 -7.36 -19.67 10.35
N LEU A 263 -7.81 -20.31 9.27
CA LEU A 263 -8.75 -19.72 8.32
C LEU A 263 -10.20 -19.74 8.83
N ILE A 264 -10.57 -20.79 9.57
CA ILE A 264 -11.93 -20.98 10.08
C ILE A 264 -12.22 -19.95 11.18
N GLU A 265 -11.26 -19.74 12.10
CA GLU A 265 -11.34 -18.69 13.13
C GLU A 265 -11.55 -17.28 12.52
N ARG A 266 -10.99 -17.02 11.33
CA ARG A 266 -11.10 -15.73 10.63
C ARG A 266 -12.42 -15.51 9.89
N SER A 267 -13.12 -16.58 9.54
CA SER A 267 -14.42 -16.49 8.86
C SER A 267 -15.62 -16.36 9.81
N ALA A 268 -15.40 -16.50 11.11
CA ALA A 268 -16.43 -16.46 12.15
C ALA A 268 -16.53 -15.10 12.88
N GLY A 269 -15.69 -14.12 12.54
CA GLY A 269 -15.72 -12.74 13.06
C GLY A 269 -15.75 -11.72 11.93
#